data_AF-A0A2A2J372-F1
#
_entry.id   AF-A0A2A2J372-F1
#
_cell.length_a   1.000
_cell.length_b   1.000
_cell.length_c   1.000
_cell.angle_alpha   90.00
_cell.angle_beta   90.00
_cell.angle_gamma   90.00
#
_symmetry.space_group_name_H-M   'P 1'
#
loop_
_entity.id
_entity.type
_entity.pdbx_description
1 polymer ?
#
loop_
_entity_poly.entity_id
_entity_poly.type
_entity_poly.pdbx_seq_one_letter_code
_entity_poly.pdbx_strand_id
1 'polypeptide(L)' 'MHDLNEALNDLREVIPYAHGNSVRKLSKIATLLLAKNFIIMQKKAIEELSQIVSELKEKEKRREQQEAEKNEEITTKDY' A
#
# COMPACT_ATOMS: atom_id res chain seq x y z
N MET A 1 34.75 -5.03 4.08
CA MET A 1 33.99 -6.26 3.70
C MET A 1 32.91 -6.63 4.71
N HIS A 2 33.03 -6.21 5.98
CA HIS A 2 32.03 -6.45 7.03
C HIS A 2 30.75 -5.62 6.80
N ASP A 3 30.91 -4.32 6.57
CA ASP A 3 29.81 -3.34 6.44
C ASP A 3 28.83 -3.70 5.31
N LEU A 4 29.34 -4.20 4.18
CA LEU A 4 28.49 -4.65 3.07
C LEU A 4 27.62 -5.85 3.45
N ASN A 5 28.16 -6.78 4.23
CA ASN A 5 27.39 -7.95 4.65
C ASN A 5 26.36 -7.57 5.73
N GLU A 6 26.71 -6.65 6.62
CA GLU A 6 25.81 -6.08 7.62
C GLU A 6 24.64 -5.36 6.96
N ALA A 7 24.91 -4.44 6.03
CA ALA A 7 23.86 -3.74 5.28
C ALA A 7 22.94 -4.70 4.50
N LEU A 8 23.50 -5.79 3.94
CA LEU A 8 22.69 -6.80 3.28
C LEU A 8 21.86 -7.64 4.26
N ASN A 9 22.31 -7.84 5.49
CA ASN A 9 21.53 -8.52 6.52
C ASN A 9 20.35 -7.64 6.95
N ASP A 10 20.60 -6.36 7.23
CA ASP A 10 19.54 -5.39 7.53
C ASP A 10 18.49 -5.34 6.42
N LEU A 11 18.95 -5.37 5.16
CA LEU A 11 18.07 -5.44 4.00
C LEU A 11 17.22 -6.73 3.96
N ARG A 12 17.72 -7.87 4.44
CA ARG A 12 16.94 -9.12 4.50
C ARG A 12 15.85 -9.05 5.57
N GLU A 13 16.10 -8.38 6.68
CA GLU A 13 15.11 -8.25 7.76
C GLU A 13 13.84 -7.49 7.33
N VAL A 14 13.90 -6.69 6.27
CA VAL A 14 12.74 -5.95 5.74
C VAL A 14 12.07 -6.61 4.53
N ILE A 15 12.65 -7.68 3.97
CA ILE A 15 12.11 -8.37 2.80
C ILE A 15 11.15 -9.48 3.26
N PRO A 16 9.90 -9.51 2.77
CA PRO A 16 8.98 -10.59 3.08
C PRO A 16 9.56 -11.94 2.66
N TYR A 17 9.32 -12.97 3.48
CA TYR A 17 9.81 -14.34 3.24
C TYR A 17 11.34 -14.48 3.27
N ALA A 18 12.07 -13.42 3.60
CA ALA A 18 13.50 -13.48 3.92
C ALA A 18 13.76 -13.79 5.41
N HIS A 19 12.81 -14.44 6.09
CA HIS A 19 12.96 -14.92 7.45
C HIS A 19 13.08 -16.45 7.48
N GLY A 20 14.09 -16.98 8.17
CA GLY A 20 14.26 -18.42 8.41
C GLY A 20 15.66 -18.97 8.13
N ASN A 21 15.94 -20.19 8.59
CA ASN A 21 17.26 -20.82 8.49
C ASN A 21 17.77 -20.99 7.05
N SER A 22 16.87 -21.10 6.08
CA SER A 22 17.19 -21.14 4.64
C SER A 22 17.70 -19.79 4.10
N VAL A 23 17.34 -18.68 4.74
CA VAL A 23 17.63 -17.31 4.28
C VAL A 23 19.04 -16.86 4.65
N ARG A 24 19.63 -17.40 5.73
CA ARG A 24 21.08 -17.24 6.01
C ARG A 24 21.98 -17.70 4.85
N LYS A 25 21.44 -18.45 3.88
CA LYS A 25 22.13 -18.90 2.66
C LYS A 25 21.82 -18.08 1.41
N LEU A 26 21.02 -17.02 1.48
CA LEU A 26 20.75 -16.15 0.32
C LEU A 26 22.02 -15.44 -0.12
N SER A 27 22.37 -15.61 -1.39
CA SER A 27 23.49 -14.90 -1.99
C SER A 27 23.23 -13.38 -2.00
N LYS A 28 24.31 -12.58 -2.11
CA LYS A 28 24.19 -11.12 -2.25
C LYS A 28 23.30 -10.73 -3.43
N ILE A 29 23.47 -11.42 -4.56
CA ILE A 29 22.67 -11.22 -5.77
C ILE A 29 21.19 -11.55 -5.54
N ALA A 30 20.91 -12.70 -4.91
CA ALA A 30 19.53 -13.10 -4.63
C ALA A 30 18.83 -12.10 -3.69
N THR A 31 19.57 -11.57 -2.71
CA THR A 31 19.07 -10.54 -1.78
C THR A 31 18.69 -9.26 -2.52
N LEU A 32 19.57 -8.78 -3.40
CA LEU A 32 19.30 -7.58 -4.21
C LEU A 32 18.13 -7.79 -5.18
N LEU A 33 18.01 -8.99 -5.77
CA LEU A 33 16.89 -9.33 -6.65
C LEU A 33 15.55 -9.31 -5.91
N LEU A 34 15.49 -9.94 -4.73
CA LEU A 34 14.29 -9.94 -3.91
C LEU A 34 13.93 -8.54 -3.42
N ALA A 35 14.92 -7.76 -2.98
CA ALA A 35 14.72 -6.37 -2.57
C ALA A 35 14.10 -5.52 -3.69
N LYS A 36 14.66 -5.61 -4.90
CA LYS A 36 14.13 -4.90 -6.08
C LYS A 36 12.67 -5.29 -6.34
N ASN A 37 12.37 -6.58 -6.36
CA ASN A 37 11.02 -7.06 -6.63
C ASN A 37 10.04 -6.60 -5.54
N PHE A 38 10.47 -6.61 -4.29
CA PHE A 38 9.66 -6.14 -3.17
C PHE A 38 9.35 -4.64 -3.29
N ILE A 39 10.34 -3.80 -3.63
CA ILE A 39 10.11 -2.36 -3.87
C ILE A 39 9.08 -2.13 -4.99
N ILE A 40 9.18 -2.88 -6.10
CA ILE A 40 8.23 -2.77 -7.22
C ILE A 40 6.81 -3.15 -6.76
N MET A 41 6.68 -4.24 -6.01
CA MET A 41 5.39 -4.70 -5.49
C MET A 41 4.78 -3.69 -4.51
N GLN A 42 5.57 -3.15 -3.58
CA GLN A 42 5.12 -2.13 -2.62
C GLN A 42 4.65 -0.86 -3.34
N LYS A 43 5.37 -0.44 -4.40
CA LYS A 43 4.95 0.71 -5.21
C LYS A 43 3.58 0.49 -5.85
N LYS A 44 3.37 -0.67 -6.48
CA LYS A 44 2.09 -1.03 -7.10
C LYS A 44 0.95 -1.06 -6.07
N ALA A 45 1.20 -1.62 -4.90
CA ALA A 45 0.22 -1.65 -3.82
C ALA A 45 -0.17 -0.24 -3.33
N ILE A 46 0.80 0.67 -3.21
CA ILE A 46 0.53 2.07 -2.83
C ILE A 46 -0.31 2.78 -3.89
N GLU A 47 -0.03 2.58 -5.18
CA GLU A 47 -0.81 3.14 -6.28
C GLU A 47 -2.26 2.64 -6.25
N GLU A 48 -2.46 1.33 -6.08
CA GLU A 48 -3.79 0.71 -5.97
C GLU A 48 -4.57 1.21 -4.75
N LEU A 49 -3.93 1.28 -3.58
CA LEU A 49 -4.57 1.81 -2.36
C LEU A 49 -4.92 3.29 -2.48
N SER A 50 -4.07 4.09 -3.12
CA SER A 50 -4.34 5.52 -3.36
C SER A 50 -5.57 5.70 -4.25
N GLN A 51 -5.71 4.86 -5.29
CA GLN A 51 -6.88 4.85 -6.16
C GLN A 51 -8.16 4.49 -5.39
N ILE A 52 -8.12 3.43 -4.58
CA ILE A 52 -9.25 3.00 -3.73
C ILE A 52 -9.66 4.12 -2.77
N VAL A 53 -8.70 4.77 -2.10
CA VAL A 53 -8.97 5.90 -1.20
C VAL A 53 -9.63 7.06 -1.95
N SER A 54 -9.17 7.38 -3.16
CA SER A 54 -9.79 8.43 -3.99
C SER A 54 -11.23 8.08 -4.35
N GLU A 55 -11.50 6.84 -4.77
CA GLU A 55 -12.84 6.38 -5.13
C GLU A 55 -13.80 6.40 -3.94
N LEU A 56 -13.31 6.01 -2.75
CA LEU A 56 -14.10 6.06 -1.52
C LEU A 56 -14.46 7.49 -1.14
N LYS A 57 -13.54 8.44 -1.25
CA LYS A 57 -13.80 9.87 -1.01
C LYS A 57 -14.84 10.43 -1.98
N GLU A 58 -14.75 10.11 -3.26
CA GLU A 58 -15.75 10.54 -4.25
C GLU A 58 -17.12 9.89 -4.03
N LYS A 59 -17.15 8.65 -3.53
CA LYS A 59 -18.40 7.99 -3.15
C LYS A 59 -19.03 8.64 -1.92
N GLU A 60 -18.23 9.00 -0.92
CA GLU A 60 -18.68 9.69 0.28
C GLU A 60 -19.28 11.06 -0.06
N LYS A 61 -18.57 11.87 -0.86
CA LYS A 61 -19.06 13.17 -1.33
C LYS A 61 -20.39 13.07 -2.07
N ARG A 62 -20.55 12.07 -2.96
CA ARG A 62 -21.82 11.84 -3.66
C ARG A 62 -22.95 11.46 -2.72
N ARG A 63 -22.66 10.70 -1.65
CA ARG A 63 -23.66 10.34 -0.64
C ARG A 63 -24.12 11.57 0.13
N GLU A 64 -23.20 12.45 0.52
CA GLU A 64 -23.53 13.72 1.20
C GLU A 64 -24.40 14.63 0.33
N GLN A 65 -24.10 14.72 -0.97
CA GLN A 65 -24.90 15.49 -1.93
C GLN A 65 -26.31 14.93 -2.07
N GLN A 66 -26.45 13.60 -2.20
CA GLN A 66 -27.76 12.94 -2.27
C GLN A 66 -28.58 13.13 -0.98
N GLU A 67 -27.93 13.13 0.18
CA GLU A 67 -28.58 13.39 1.46
C GLU A 67 -29.05 14.86 1.57
N ALA A 68 -28.26 15.81 1.09
CA ALA A 68 -28.64 17.23 1.05
C ALA A 68 -29.85 17.47 0.12
N GLU A 69 -29.81 16.95 -1.11
CA GLU A 69 -30.90 17.08 -2.10
C GLU A 69 -32.21 16.48 -1.58
N LYS A 70 -32.14 15.31 -0.94
CA LYS A 70 -33.32 14.65 -0.37
C LYS A 70 -33.95 15.47 0.76
N ASN A 71 -33.14 16.14 1.58
CA ASN A 71 -33.65 16.97 2.69
C ASN A 71 -34.33 18.24 2.18
N GLU A 72 -33.80 18.88 1.13
CA GLU A 72 -34.42 20.05 0.49
C GLU A 72 -35.78 19.70 -0.15
N GLU A 73 -35.89 18.55 -0.80
CA GLU A 73 -37.14 18.09 -1.44
C GLU A 73 -38.25 17.78 -0.43
N ILE A 74 -37.91 17.37 0.80
CA ILE A 74 -38.88 17.17 1.89
C ILE A 74 -39.40 18.54 2.36
N THR A 75 -38.50 19.50 2.63
CA THR A 75 -38.90 20.83 3.14
C THR A 75 -39.74 21.67 2.18
N THR A 76 -39.65 21.42 0.87
CA THR A 76 -40.43 22.14 -0.15
C THR A 76 -41.82 21.54 -0.40
N LYS A 77 -42.08 20.29 0.02
CA LYS A 77 -43.40 19.65 -0.11
C LYS A 77 -44.33 19.93 1.07
N ASP A 78 -43.81 20.45 2.18
CA ASP A 78 -44.56 20.81 3.38
C ASP A 78 -45.17 22.24 3.34
N TYR A 79 -45.08 22.93 2.19
CA TYR A 79 -45.72 24.24 1.93
C TYR A 79 -46.65 24.18 0.71
#